data_AF-A0A9D5IB02-F1
#
_entry.id   AF-A0A9D5IB02-F1
#
_cell.length_a   1.000
_cell.length_b   1.000
_cell.length_c   1.000
_cell.angle_alpha   90.00
_cell.angle_beta   90.00
_cell.angle_gamma   90.00
#
_symmetry.space_group_name_H-M   'P 1'
#
loop_
_entity.id
_entity.type
_entity.pdbx_description
1 polymer ?
#
loop_
_entity_poly.entity_id
_entity_poly.type
_entity_poly.pdbx_seq_one_letter_code
_entity_poly.pdbx_strand_id
1 'polypeptide(L)'
;MLLLGATAAGVSAVMLLRVAQMSFATRRQVDGYVQHHFSLGLAEVLQSWSNGVALGEGQSLADGPIGFDMEIDGLRLRVRLSDAQGHPRRLTPESEENADGLVLSRAAELLLAEGSVPPERLRDRGPGRVSALSAPDAVVIALARAVAQDASAARFADELRRARQAGPLSLATLDSLAAAAIDGTARAQQLRALFALDPELWWVEVEARGVTGERQVHQGGLVRGRIPDLARQAGAPISQGQRVDWVVLSWGAIGPGGVSRPEWLSDPTESAIAR
;
A
#
# COMPACT_ATOMS: atom_id res chain seq x y z
N MET A 1 -1.99 -65.50 -9.69
CA MET A 1 -0.88 -64.53 -9.48
C MET A 1 -1.20 -63.11 -9.95
N LEU A 2 -1.81 -62.91 -11.14
CA LEU A 2 -2.13 -61.56 -11.66
C LEU A 2 -3.02 -60.70 -10.74
N LEU A 3 -4.02 -61.31 -10.08
CA LEU A 3 -4.93 -60.59 -9.16
C LEU A 3 -4.21 -60.04 -7.90
N LEU A 4 -3.19 -60.77 -7.42
CA LEU A 4 -2.41 -60.39 -6.24
C LEU A 4 -1.44 -59.24 -6.55
N GLY A 5 -0.87 -59.24 -7.77
CA GLY A 5 -0.05 -58.13 -8.26
C GLY A 5 -0.87 -56.84 -8.46
N ALA A 6 -2.08 -56.95 -9.01
CA ALA A 6 -2.96 -55.80 -9.23
C ALA A 6 -3.43 -55.17 -7.90
N THR A 7 -3.76 -55.98 -6.90
CA THR A 7 -4.16 -55.48 -5.57
C THR A 7 -2.98 -54.83 -4.84
N ALA A 8 -1.78 -55.42 -4.87
CA ALA A 8 -0.58 -54.82 -4.30
C ALA A 8 -0.20 -53.48 -4.97
N ALA A 9 -0.31 -53.40 -6.30
CA ALA A 9 -0.09 -52.16 -7.05
C ALA A 9 -1.12 -51.07 -6.69
N GLY A 10 -2.39 -51.44 -6.58
CA GLY A 10 -3.46 -50.53 -6.16
C GLY A 10 -3.25 -49.96 -4.75
N VAL A 11 -2.91 -50.82 -3.78
CA VAL A 11 -2.60 -50.38 -2.41
C VAL A 11 -1.38 -49.46 -2.37
N SER A 12 -0.33 -49.78 -3.14
CA SER A 12 0.87 -48.95 -3.23
C SER A 12 0.58 -47.57 -3.82
N ALA A 13 -0.22 -47.50 -4.89
CA ALA A 13 -0.63 -46.25 -5.51
C ALA A 13 -1.45 -45.36 -4.55
N VAL A 14 -2.40 -45.95 -3.81
CA VAL A 14 -3.21 -45.23 -2.82
C VAL A 14 -2.33 -44.70 -1.68
N MET A 15 -1.36 -45.47 -1.21
CA MET A 15 -0.43 -45.04 -0.15
C MET A 15 0.47 -43.90 -0.62
N LEU A 16 1.01 -43.97 -1.85
CA LEU A 16 1.81 -42.88 -2.43
C LEU A 16 1.00 -41.59 -2.58
N LEU A 17 -0.26 -41.68 -3.04
CA LEU A 17 -1.15 -40.53 -3.15
C LEU A 17 -1.43 -39.91 -1.77
N ARG A 18 -1.65 -40.74 -0.75
CA ARG A 18 -1.89 -40.29 0.63
C ARG A 18 -0.65 -39.62 1.22
N VAL A 19 0.55 -40.17 1.00
CA VAL A 19 1.83 -39.57 1.43
C VAL A 19 2.04 -38.23 0.73
N ALA A 20 1.75 -38.14 -0.57
CA ALA A 20 1.80 -36.88 -1.30
C ALA A 20 0.84 -35.84 -0.68
N GLN A 21 -0.42 -36.19 -0.46
CA GLN A 21 -1.42 -35.31 0.18
C GLN A 21 -1.00 -34.86 1.58
N MET A 22 -0.49 -35.77 2.41
CA MET A 22 0.01 -35.44 3.76
C MET A 22 1.21 -34.50 3.69
N SER A 23 2.17 -34.74 2.80
CA SER A 23 3.33 -33.86 2.62
C SER A 23 2.94 -32.45 2.16
N PHE A 24 1.96 -32.33 1.26
CA PHE A 24 1.43 -31.02 0.86
C PHE A 24 0.71 -30.31 2.02
N ALA A 25 -0.04 -31.04 2.84
CA ALA A 25 -0.70 -30.48 4.02
C ALA A 25 0.32 -29.98 5.05
N THR A 26 1.35 -30.78 5.36
CA THR A 26 2.43 -30.39 6.27
C THR A 26 3.20 -29.17 5.74
N ARG A 27 3.55 -29.14 4.45
CA ARG A 27 4.22 -27.97 3.85
C ARG A 27 3.37 -26.71 4.00
N ARG A 28 2.07 -26.76 3.68
CA ARG A 28 1.17 -25.61 3.87
C ARG A 28 1.08 -25.17 5.33
N GLN A 29 1.08 -26.10 6.29
CA GLN A 29 1.08 -25.76 7.71
C GLN A 29 2.37 -25.07 8.14
N VAL A 30 3.52 -25.58 7.70
CA VAL A 30 4.83 -24.96 7.96
C VAL A 30 4.91 -23.58 7.32
N ASP A 31 4.52 -23.46 6.05
CA ASP A 31 4.52 -22.19 5.33
C ASP A 31 3.59 -21.17 6.01
N GLY A 32 2.40 -21.59 6.43
CA GLY A 32 1.46 -20.73 7.17
C GLY A 32 1.99 -20.31 8.54
N TYR A 33 2.66 -21.21 9.26
CA TYR A 33 3.29 -20.90 10.54
C TYR A 33 4.45 -19.91 10.39
N VAL A 34 5.34 -20.16 9.42
CA VAL A 34 6.46 -19.27 9.10
C VAL A 34 5.95 -17.89 8.69
N GLN A 35 4.94 -17.83 7.82
CA GLN A 35 4.35 -16.56 7.37
C GLN A 35 3.69 -15.80 8.52
N HIS A 36 3.00 -16.49 9.43
CA HIS A 36 2.37 -15.88 10.59
C HIS A 36 3.38 -15.28 11.57
N HIS A 37 4.43 -16.03 11.93
CA HIS A 37 5.46 -15.51 12.82
C HIS A 37 6.29 -14.40 12.17
N PHE A 38 6.54 -14.51 10.86
CA PHE A 38 7.18 -13.44 10.11
C PHE A 38 6.33 -12.16 10.14
N SER A 39 5.01 -12.25 9.90
CA SER A 39 4.14 -11.07 9.88
C SER A 39 4.04 -10.40 11.25
N LEU A 40 4.02 -11.19 12.34
CA LEU A 40 4.11 -10.67 13.70
C LEU A 40 5.43 -9.96 13.97
N GLY A 41 6.56 -10.58 13.59
CA GLY A 41 7.88 -9.96 13.77
C GLY A 41 8.04 -8.67 12.95
N LEU A 42 7.58 -8.66 11.70
CA LEU A 42 7.57 -7.45 10.87
C LEU A 42 6.70 -6.35 11.49
N ALA A 43 5.50 -6.68 11.95
CA ALA A 43 4.61 -5.72 12.60
C ALA A 43 5.25 -5.12 13.87
N GLU A 44 5.91 -5.94 14.69
CA GLU A 44 6.62 -5.49 15.89
C GLU A 44 7.79 -4.55 15.56
N VAL A 45 8.59 -4.90 14.55
CA VAL A 45 9.70 -4.05 14.09
C VAL A 45 9.20 -2.72 13.55
N LEU A 46 8.18 -2.73 12.68
CA LEU A 46 7.58 -1.51 12.14
C LEU A 46 6.94 -0.66 13.25
N GLN A 47 6.32 -1.30 14.24
CA GLN A 47 5.75 -0.61 15.39
C GLN A 47 6.82 0.09 16.23
N SER A 48 7.92 -0.62 16.54
CA SER A 48 9.03 -0.07 17.30
C SER A 48 9.69 1.11 16.57
N TRP A 49 9.96 0.94 15.27
CA TRP A 49 10.54 1.99 14.44
C TRP A 49 9.60 3.20 14.30
N SER A 50 8.33 3.00 13.96
CA SER A 50 7.37 4.11 13.77
C SER A 50 7.10 4.91 15.03
N ASN A 51 7.22 4.29 16.22
CA ASN A 51 7.14 5.00 17.49
C ASN A 51 8.38 5.84 17.81
N GLY A 52 9.56 5.41 17.32
CA GLY A 52 10.84 6.09 17.57
C GLY A 52 11.21 7.13 16.52
N VAL A 53 10.62 7.06 15.32
CA VAL A 53 10.95 7.98 14.22
C VAL A 53 10.31 9.35 14.45
N ALA A 54 11.14 10.38 14.49
CA ALA A 54 10.73 11.75 14.21
C ALA A 54 11.18 12.03 12.78
N LEU A 55 10.23 12.20 11.85
CA LEU A 55 10.58 12.60 10.49
C LEU A 55 11.09 14.05 10.62
N GLY A 56 12.37 14.26 10.29
CA GLY A 56 12.98 15.57 10.40
C GLY A 56 12.23 16.61 9.57
N GLU A 57 12.36 17.89 9.94
CA GLU A 57 11.86 19.00 9.12
C GLU A 57 12.40 18.86 7.69
N GLY A 58 11.51 18.60 6.74
CA GLY A 58 11.85 18.43 5.32
C GLY A 58 11.96 16.99 4.80
N GLN A 59 11.78 15.95 5.61
CA GLN A 59 11.50 14.61 5.06
C GLN A 59 10.02 14.53 4.67
N SER A 60 9.74 14.74 3.38
CA SER A 60 8.39 14.58 2.84
C SER A 60 8.22 13.18 2.23
N LEU A 61 7.04 12.58 2.38
CA LEU A 61 6.68 11.40 1.59
C LEU A 61 6.71 11.66 0.08
N ALA A 62 6.65 12.93 -0.34
CA ALA A 62 6.82 13.32 -1.71
C ALA A 62 8.25 13.07 -2.24
N ASP A 63 9.25 12.98 -1.35
CA ASP A 63 10.66 12.80 -1.71
C ASP A 63 11.05 11.33 -1.93
N GLY A 64 10.11 10.41 -1.70
CA GLY A 64 10.28 8.98 -1.95
C GLY A 64 10.07 8.11 -0.71
N PRO A 65 10.60 6.87 -0.73
CA PRO A 65 10.39 5.91 0.34
C PRO A 65 11.10 6.35 1.63
N ILE A 66 10.42 6.17 2.76
CA ILE A 66 10.99 6.34 4.10
C ILE A 66 11.41 4.99 4.66
N GLY A 67 12.20 4.95 5.73
CA GLY A 67 12.55 3.69 6.37
C GLY A 67 13.84 3.75 7.16
N PHE A 68 14.47 2.60 7.33
CA PHE A 68 15.67 2.48 8.14
C PHE A 68 16.56 1.34 7.65
N ASP A 69 17.84 1.43 8.01
CA ASP A 69 18.82 0.37 7.81
C ASP A 69 19.23 -0.15 9.20
N MET A 70 19.44 -1.45 9.31
CA MET A 70 19.94 -2.09 10.52
C MET A 70 20.93 -3.19 10.17
N GLU A 71 21.82 -3.50 11.10
CA GLU A 71 22.80 -4.58 10.96
C GLU A 71 22.59 -5.60 12.08
N ILE A 72 22.45 -6.88 11.73
CA ILE A 72 22.25 -7.98 12.68
C ILE A 72 23.21 -9.11 12.27
N ASP A 73 24.17 -9.44 13.12
CA ASP A 73 25.11 -10.56 12.89
C ASP A 73 25.81 -10.53 11.51
N GLY A 74 26.19 -9.33 11.04
CA GLY A 74 26.81 -9.11 9.73
C GLY A 74 25.84 -9.11 8.54
N LEU A 75 24.54 -9.26 8.78
CA LEU A 75 23.49 -9.06 7.79
C LEU A 75 23.04 -7.59 7.82
N ARG A 76 23.18 -6.88 6.70
CA ARG A 76 22.63 -5.53 6.53
C ARG A 76 21.21 -5.63 6.00
N LEU A 77 20.26 -5.25 6.84
CA LEU A 77 18.84 -5.16 6.51
C LEU A 77 18.48 -3.73 6.16
N ARG A 78 17.78 -3.56 5.05
CA ARG A 78 17.25 -2.29 4.57
C ARG A 78 15.73 -2.43 4.48
N VAL A 79 15.01 -1.61 5.25
CA VAL A 79 13.55 -1.58 5.25
C VAL A 79 13.10 -0.25 4.66
N ARG A 80 12.27 -0.28 3.63
CA ARG A 80 11.73 0.89 2.95
C ARG A 80 10.22 0.81 2.89
N LEU A 81 9.55 1.93 3.14
CA LEU A 81 8.11 2.09 3.16
C LEU A 81 7.76 3.17 2.13
N SER A 82 6.89 2.82 1.20
CA SER A 82 6.29 3.77 0.24
C SER A 82 4.80 3.89 0.53
N ASP A 83 4.26 5.09 0.43
CA ASP A 83 2.83 5.31 0.59
C ASP A 83 2.06 4.59 -0.52
N ALA A 84 1.26 3.60 -0.11
CA ALA A 84 0.51 2.74 -0.99
C ALA A 84 -0.97 3.14 -1.10
N GLN A 85 -1.35 4.34 -0.65
CA GLN A 85 -2.73 4.83 -0.67
C GLN A 85 -2.97 5.92 -1.74
N GLY A 86 -1.98 6.25 -2.57
CA GLY A 86 -2.10 7.29 -3.61
C GLY A 86 -3.08 6.99 -4.77
N HIS A 87 -3.50 5.74 -4.94
CA HIS A 87 -4.43 5.33 -6.01
C HIS A 87 -5.83 5.01 -5.45
N PRO A 88 -6.90 5.10 -6.26
CA PRO A 88 -8.22 4.66 -5.82
C PRO A 88 -8.28 3.14 -5.65
N ARG A 89 -9.14 2.70 -4.73
CA ARG A 89 -9.45 1.28 -4.55
C ARG A 89 -10.40 0.83 -5.66
N ARG A 90 -10.25 -0.41 -6.11
CA ARG A 90 -11.21 -1.09 -6.98
C ARG A 90 -12.57 -1.15 -6.29
N LEU A 91 -13.60 -1.03 -7.12
CA LEU A 91 -15.00 -1.11 -6.72
C LEU A 91 -15.28 -2.41 -5.98
N THR A 92 -15.92 -2.30 -4.82
CA THR A 92 -16.59 -3.43 -4.16
C THR A 92 -18.04 -3.01 -3.92
N PRO A 93 -19.01 -3.93 -3.95
CA PRO A 93 -20.41 -3.60 -3.68
C PRO A 93 -20.60 -2.84 -2.36
N GLU A 94 -19.85 -3.23 -1.34
CA GLU A 94 -19.82 -2.57 -0.02
C GLU A 94 -19.33 -1.10 -0.07
N SER A 95 -18.47 -0.77 -1.04
CA SER A 95 -18.00 0.62 -1.23
C SER A 95 -19.12 1.53 -1.74
N GLU A 96 -20.11 1.01 -2.46
CA GLU A 96 -21.17 1.81 -3.06
C GLU A 96 -22.30 2.16 -2.07
N GLU A 97 -22.29 1.55 -0.88
CA GLU A 97 -23.30 1.76 0.15
C GLU A 97 -23.19 3.13 0.85
N ASN A 98 -22.07 3.85 0.68
CA ASN A 98 -21.87 5.20 1.23
C ASN A 98 -21.56 6.25 0.14
N ALA A 99 -21.95 7.50 0.41
CA ALA A 99 -21.84 8.60 -0.57
C ALA A 99 -20.39 8.86 -1.02
N ASP A 100 -19.42 8.79 -0.11
CA ASP A 100 -18.01 8.98 -0.43
C ASP A 100 -17.48 7.86 -1.34
N GLY A 101 -17.92 6.64 -1.10
CA GLY A 101 -17.56 5.47 -1.87
C GLY A 101 -18.16 5.48 -3.27
N LEU A 102 -19.37 6.03 -3.47
CA LEU A 102 -19.89 6.31 -4.81
C LEU A 102 -19.01 7.33 -5.57
N VAL A 103 -18.51 8.37 -4.90
CA VAL A 103 -17.63 9.35 -5.53
C VAL A 103 -16.26 8.75 -5.86
N LEU A 104 -15.67 7.97 -4.95
CA LEU A 104 -14.44 7.22 -5.21
C LEU A 104 -14.62 6.26 -6.39
N SER A 105 -15.80 5.64 -6.49
CA SER A 105 -16.15 4.71 -7.56
C SER A 105 -16.18 5.42 -8.90
N ARG A 106 -16.89 6.54 -8.97
CA ARG A 106 -16.93 7.41 -10.15
C ARG A 106 -15.54 7.92 -10.55
N ALA A 107 -14.69 8.27 -9.59
CA ALA A 107 -13.32 8.70 -9.89
C ALA A 107 -12.50 7.56 -10.52
N ALA A 108 -12.64 6.32 -10.03
CA ALA A 108 -12.00 5.16 -10.63
C ALA A 108 -12.50 4.91 -12.07
N GLU A 109 -13.80 5.03 -12.32
CA GLU A 109 -14.39 4.91 -13.66
C GLU A 109 -13.83 5.97 -14.62
N LEU A 110 -13.72 7.23 -14.18
CA LEU A 110 -13.14 8.31 -14.99
C LEU A 110 -11.69 8.00 -15.38
N LEU A 111 -10.87 7.51 -14.44
CA LEU A 111 -9.48 7.14 -14.71
C LEU A 111 -9.36 6.02 -15.75
N LEU A 112 -10.24 5.03 -15.68
CA LEU A 112 -10.28 3.91 -16.63
C LEU A 112 -10.77 4.38 -18.01
N ALA A 113 -11.84 5.17 -18.05
CA ALA A 113 -12.43 5.68 -19.29
C ALA A 113 -11.46 6.61 -20.04
N GLU A 114 -10.67 7.41 -19.33
CA GLU A 114 -9.65 8.30 -19.90
C GLU A 114 -8.35 7.55 -20.27
N GLY A 115 -8.22 6.27 -19.89
CA GLY A 115 -6.98 5.51 -20.07
C GLY A 115 -5.80 6.04 -19.24
N SER A 116 -6.09 6.88 -18.22
CA SER A 116 -5.07 7.48 -17.35
C SER A 116 -4.42 6.44 -16.43
N VAL A 117 -5.17 5.40 -16.07
CA VAL A 117 -4.73 4.31 -15.20
C VAL A 117 -5.31 2.99 -15.72
N PRO A 118 -4.49 1.96 -15.99
CA PRO A 118 -4.99 0.63 -16.35
C PRO A 118 -5.72 -0.04 -15.16
N PRO A 119 -6.68 -0.97 -15.42
CA PRO A 119 -7.48 -1.62 -14.37
C PRO A 119 -6.68 -2.32 -13.26
N GLU A 120 -5.47 -2.77 -13.56
CA GLU A 120 -4.55 -3.46 -12.65
C GLU A 120 -3.87 -2.49 -11.66
N ARG A 121 -3.90 -1.19 -11.93
CA ARG A 121 -3.34 -0.15 -11.04
C ARG A 121 -4.35 0.39 -10.02
N LEU A 122 -5.61 -0.05 -10.08
CA LEU A 122 -6.55 0.17 -8.98
C LEU A 122 -6.20 -0.76 -7.81
N ARG A 123 -6.29 -0.28 -6.57
CA ARG A 123 -5.93 -1.07 -5.40
C ARG A 123 -7.00 -2.10 -5.07
N ASP A 124 -6.62 -3.34 -4.77
CA ASP A 124 -7.58 -4.34 -4.30
C ASP A 124 -7.80 -4.32 -2.77
N ARG A 125 -6.93 -3.68 -2.00
CA ARG A 125 -6.93 -3.74 -0.52
C ARG A 125 -6.68 -2.38 0.13
N GLY A 126 -7.03 -2.31 1.41
CA GLY A 126 -6.79 -1.18 2.30
C GLY A 126 -7.93 -0.14 2.32
N PRO A 127 -7.69 1.04 2.92
CA PRO A 127 -8.69 2.09 3.06
C PRO A 127 -9.21 2.60 1.71
N GLY A 128 -10.46 3.08 1.70
CA GLY A 128 -11.08 3.66 0.50
C GLY A 128 -10.50 5.02 0.12
N ARG A 129 -10.20 5.86 1.12
CA ARG A 129 -9.62 7.21 0.93
C ARG A 129 -8.30 7.15 0.18
N VAL A 130 -7.98 8.22 -0.54
CA VAL A 130 -6.76 8.37 -1.33
C VAL A 130 -5.77 9.26 -0.59
N SER A 131 -4.49 8.93 -0.55
CA SER A 131 -3.49 9.77 0.13
C SER A 131 -3.34 11.11 -0.59
N ALA A 132 -3.55 12.21 0.13
CA ALA A 132 -3.25 13.55 -0.36
C ALA A 132 -1.74 13.79 -0.53
N LEU A 133 -0.87 12.93 0.03
CA LEU A 133 0.59 13.10 -0.03
C LEU A 133 1.19 12.51 -1.30
N SER A 134 0.71 11.35 -1.74
CA SER A 134 1.29 10.59 -2.86
C SER A 134 0.40 10.46 -4.09
N ALA A 135 -0.87 10.90 -4.04
CA ALA A 135 -1.78 10.69 -5.16
C ALA A 135 -1.31 11.39 -6.45
N PRO A 136 -1.21 10.67 -7.59
CA PRO A 136 -0.88 11.28 -8.87
C PRO A 136 -1.89 12.34 -9.30
N ASP A 137 -1.46 13.32 -10.08
CA ASP A 137 -2.30 14.42 -10.55
C ASP A 137 -3.56 13.91 -11.27
N ALA A 138 -3.45 12.87 -12.09
CA ALA A 138 -4.60 12.24 -12.76
C ALA A 138 -5.66 11.75 -11.75
N VAL A 139 -5.23 11.11 -10.65
CA VAL A 139 -6.12 10.64 -9.59
C VAL A 139 -6.79 11.82 -8.88
N VAL A 140 -6.02 12.87 -8.57
CA VAL A 140 -6.53 14.09 -7.93
C VAL A 140 -7.58 14.78 -8.81
N ILE A 141 -7.31 14.89 -10.12
CA ILE A 141 -8.24 15.44 -11.12
C ILE A 141 -9.52 14.61 -11.19
N ALA A 142 -9.41 13.28 -11.26
CA ALA A 142 -10.56 12.40 -11.33
C ALA A 142 -11.45 12.49 -10.07
N LEU A 143 -10.84 12.59 -8.88
CA LEU A 143 -11.57 12.80 -7.63
C LEU A 143 -12.31 14.14 -7.61
N ALA A 144 -11.64 15.23 -8.02
CA ALA A 144 -12.27 16.54 -8.11
C ALA A 144 -13.44 16.53 -9.13
N ARG A 145 -13.26 15.94 -10.31
CA ARG A 145 -14.31 15.78 -11.34
C ARG A 145 -15.49 14.93 -10.86
N ALA A 146 -15.23 13.92 -10.04
CA ALA A 146 -16.27 13.06 -9.49
C ALA A 146 -17.18 13.80 -8.51
N VAL A 147 -16.64 14.80 -7.79
CA VAL A 147 -17.39 15.69 -6.89
C VAL A 147 -18.06 16.85 -7.64
N ALA A 148 -17.33 17.49 -8.54
CA ALA A 148 -17.79 18.64 -9.32
C ALA A 148 -17.26 18.54 -10.76
N GLN A 149 -18.16 18.48 -11.74
CA GLN A 149 -17.82 18.26 -13.15
C GLN A 149 -17.05 19.42 -13.81
N ASP A 150 -16.98 20.57 -13.15
CA ASP A 150 -16.51 21.82 -13.74
C ASP A 150 -14.98 21.95 -13.82
N ALA A 151 -14.52 22.93 -14.61
CA ALA A 151 -13.17 23.10 -15.14
C ALA A 151 -12.03 23.42 -14.13
N SER A 152 -12.24 23.25 -12.82
CA SER A 152 -11.25 23.59 -11.79
C SER A 152 -10.41 22.42 -11.27
N ALA A 153 -10.71 21.18 -11.68
CA ALA A 153 -10.02 19.97 -11.20
C ALA A 153 -8.50 19.98 -11.46
N ALA A 154 -8.06 20.43 -12.64
CA ALA A 154 -6.65 20.55 -12.98
C ALA A 154 -5.93 21.59 -12.10
N ARG A 155 -6.57 22.74 -11.86
CA ARG A 155 -6.05 23.77 -10.97
C ARG A 155 -5.91 23.24 -9.54
N PHE A 156 -6.89 22.49 -9.04
CA PHE A 156 -6.79 21.86 -7.71
C PHE A 156 -5.58 20.92 -7.61
N ALA A 157 -5.38 20.05 -8.62
CA ALA A 157 -4.24 19.15 -8.64
C ALA A 157 -2.89 19.88 -8.67
N ASP A 158 -2.78 20.94 -9.48
CA ASP A 158 -1.57 21.76 -9.54
C ASP A 158 -1.27 22.45 -8.20
N GLU A 159 -2.27 23.05 -7.56
CA GLU A 159 -2.08 23.71 -6.26
C GLU A 159 -1.77 22.70 -5.15
N LEU A 160 -2.40 21.52 -5.16
CA LEU A 160 -2.06 20.44 -4.23
C LEU A 160 -0.62 19.97 -4.42
N ARG A 161 -0.18 19.77 -5.66
CA ARG A 161 1.20 19.40 -5.98
C ARG A 161 2.20 20.46 -5.50
N ARG A 162 1.92 21.75 -5.72
CA ARG A 162 2.75 22.85 -5.18
C ARG A 162 2.78 22.85 -3.66
N ALA A 163 1.63 22.63 -3.01
CA ALA A 163 1.55 22.57 -1.55
C ALA A 163 2.38 21.41 -0.98
N ARG A 164 2.40 20.23 -1.63
CA ARG A 164 3.26 19.10 -1.25
C ARG A 164 4.75 19.45 -1.33
N GLN A 165 5.14 20.19 -2.37
CA GLN A 165 6.52 20.63 -2.58
C GLN A 165 6.94 21.73 -1.61
N ALA A 166 6.00 22.53 -1.11
CA ALA A 166 6.26 23.60 -0.16
C ALA A 166 6.48 23.11 1.28
N GLY A 167 5.99 21.91 1.62
CA GLY A 167 6.20 21.31 2.93
C GLY A 167 5.07 20.36 3.37
N PRO A 168 5.01 20.02 4.67
CA PRO A 168 3.97 19.16 5.21
C PRO A 168 2.56 19.70 4.93
N LEU A 169 1.68 18.86 4.40
CA LEU A 169 0.29 19.22 4.17
C LEU A 169 -0.51 19.17 5.48
N SER A 170 -1.16 20.29 5.81
CA SER A 170 -2.09 20.37 6.93
C SER A 170 -3.54 20.21 6.47
N LEU A 171 -4.43 19.89 7.41
CA LEU A 171 -5.87 19.89 7.16
C LEU A 171 -6.38 21.25 6.68
N ALA A 172 -5.95 22.34 7.31
CA ALA A 172 -6.34 23.69 6.93
C ALA A 172 -5.91 24.05 5.50
N THR A 173 -4.71 23.61 5.09
CA THR A 173 -4.24 23.77 3.70
C THR A 173 -5.16 23.04 2.74
N LEU A 174 -5.48 21.77 3.01
CA LEU A 174 -6.34 20.96 2.15
C LEU A 174 -7.77 21.54 2.06
N ASP A 175 -8.34 21.99 3.19
CA ASP A 175 -9.65 22.65 3.23
C ASP A 175 -9.65 23.95 2.39
N SER A 176 -8.60 24.76 2.52
CA SER A 176 -8.45 25.99 1.72
C SER A 176 -8.33 25.71 0.22
N LEU A 177 -7.57 24.68 -0.16
CA LEU A 177 -7.43 24.29 -1.56
C LEU A 177 -8.75 23.78 -2.14
N ALA A 178 -9.47 22.94 -1.39
CA ALA A 178 -10.76 22.40 -1.82
C ALA A 178 -11.81 23.51 -1.97
N ALA A 179 -11.88 24.46 -1.02
CA ALA A 179 -12.79 25.59 -1.07
C ALA A 179 -12.48 26.57 -2.21
N ALA A 180 -11.21 26.75 -2.58
CA ALA A 180 -10.81 27.59 -3.71
C ALA A 180 -11.07 26.93 -5.08
N ALA A 181 -11.12 25.60 -5.12
CA ALA A 181 -11.31 24.86 -6.36
C ALA A 181 -12.77 24.53 -6.65
N ILE A 182 -13.59 24.25 -5.64
CA ILE A 182 -14.96 23.77 -5.83
C ILE A 182 -15.98 24.73 -5.26
N ASP A 183 -16.93 25.13 -6.10
CA ASP A 183 -18.08 25.93 -5.70
C ASP A 183 -19.00 25.14 -4.76
N GLY A 184 -19.26 25.72 -3.60
CA GLY A 184 -20.16 25.19 -2.58
C GLY A 184 -19.43 24.46 -1.45
N THR A 185 -19.71 24.88 -0.22
CA THR A 185 -19.07 24.37 1.01
C THR A 185 -19.25 22.87 1.17
N ALA A 186 -20.43 22.32 0.87
CA ALA A 186 -20.70 20.89 0.98
C ALA A 186 -19.84 20.05 0.04
N ARG A 187 -19.64 20.50 -1.20
CA ARG A 187 -18.83 19.78 -2.20
C ARG A 187 -17.33 19.89 -1.88
N ALA A 188 -16.86 21.06 -1.43
CA ALA A 188 -15.49 21.22 -0.97
C ALA A 188 -15.18 20.29 0.23
N GLN A 189 -16.10 20.20 1.20
CA GLN A 189 -15.98 19.27 2.33
C GLN A 189 -15.99 17.82 1.88
N GLN A 190 -16.85 17.46 0.91
CA GLN A 190 -16.88 16.12 0.35
C GLN A 190 -15.56 15.77 -0.33
N LEU A 191 -15.02 16.64 -1.20
CA LEU A 191 -13.71 16.43 -1.83
C LEU A 191 -12.62 16.20 -0.79
N ARG A 192 -12.58 17.03 0.26
CA ARG A 192 -11.60 16.87 1.34
C ARG A 192 -11.75 15.52 2.06
N ALA A 193 -12.97 15.03 2.27
CA ALA A 193 -13.22 13.76 2.96
C ALA A 193 -12.62 12.56 2.20
N LEU A 194 -12.53 12.64 0.86
CA LEU A 194 -11.94 11.59 0.01
C LEU A 194 -10.42 11.43 0.22
N PHE A 195 -9.75 12.47 0.73
CA PHE A 195 -8.29 12.48 0.89
C PHE A 195 -7.86 12.15 2.31
N ALA A 196 -6.83 11.31 2.47
CA ALA A 196 -6.14 11.06 3.73
C ALA A 196 -4.82 11.84 3.78
N LEU A 197 -4.61 12.60 4.87
CA LEU A 197 -3.33 13.27 5.15
C LEU A 197 -2.36 12.41 5.97
N ASP A 198 -2.87 11.33 6.56
CA ASP A 198 -2.11 10.34 7.31
C ASP A 198 -2.38 8.98 6.64
N PRO A 199 -1.55 8.58 5.66
CA PRO A 199 -1.76 7.34 4.93
C PRO A 199 -1.63 6.14 5.86
N GLU A 200 -2.56 5.20 5.73
CA GLU A 200 -2.58 4.00 6.57
C GLU A 200 -2.08 2.77 5.81
N LEU A 201 -1.94 2.86 4.49
CA LEU A 201 -1.52 1.75 3.63
C LEU A 201 -0.11 2.00 3.11
N TRP A 202 0.76 1.04 3.35
CA TRP A 202 2.18 1.12 3.03
C TRP A 202 2.59 -0.08 2.19
N TRP A 203 3.42 0.17 1.19
CA TRP A 203 4.20 -0.87 0.56
C TRP A 203 5.55 -0.93 1.24
N VAL A 204 5.85 -2.08 1.83
CA VAL A 204 7.07 -2.29 2.59
C VAL A 204 7.98 -3.22 1.80
N GLU A 205 9.22 -2.80 1.59
CA GLU A 205 10.29 -3.57 0.96
C GLU A 205 11.38 -3.84 1.99
N VAL A 206 11.82 -5.09 2.06
CA VAL A 206 12.90 -5.56 2.92
C VAL A 206 13.95 -6.20 2.03
N GLU A 207 15.14 -5.60 2.06
CA GLU A 207 16.32 -6.12 1.39
C GLU A 207 17.35 -6.52 2.45
N ALA A 208 17.79 -7.78 2.42
CA ALA A 208 18.87 -8.26 3.28
C ALA A 208 20.12 -8.55 2.43
N ARG A 209 21.26 -8.01 2.86
CA ARG A 209 22.56 -8.23 2.23
C ARG A 209 23.54 -8.84 3.22
N GLY A 210 24.28 -9.85 2.78
CA GLY A 210 25.35 -10.45 3.59
C GLY A 210 26.58 -9.53 3.71
N VAL A 211 27.58 -9.98 4.46
CA VAL A 211 28.86 -9.27 4.67
C VAL A 211 29.60 -8.97 3.37
N THR A 212 29.44 -9.82 2.34
CA THR A 212 30.03 -9.64 1.01
C THR A 212 29.28 -8.62 0.15
N GLY A 213 28.15 -8.10 0.65
CA GLY A 213 27.26 -7.20 -0.08
C GLY A 213 26.28 -7.91 -1.02
N GLU A 214 26.34 -9.24 -1.13
CA GLU A 214 25.41 -10.03 -1.93
C GLU A 214 23.99 -9.94 -1.36
N ARG A 215 22.99 -9.81 -2.24
CA ARG A 215 21.58 -9.75 -1.85
C ARG A 215 21.08 -11.15 -1.55
N GLN A 216 20.78 -11.42 -0.29
CA GLN A 216 20.29 -12.72 0.18
C GLN A 216 18.77 -12.79 0.19
N VAL A 217 18.12 -11.69 0.56
CA VAL A 217 16.65 -11.61 0.64
C VAL A 217 16.18 -10.33 -0.03
N HIS A 218 15.12 -10.42 -0.81
CA HIS A 218 14.38 -9.28 -1.34
C HIS A 218 12.89 -9.61 -1.29
N GLN A 219 12.21 -9.07 -0.29
CA GLN A 219 10.80 -9.35 -0.02
C GLN A 219 10.03 -8.05 0.17
N GLY A 220 8.73 -8.11 -0.01
CA GLY A 220 7.87 -6.98 0.28
C GLY A 220 6.40 -7.32 0.19
N GLY A 221 5.59 -6.32 0.47
CA GLY A 221 4.15 -6.49 0.53
C GLY A 221 3.42 -5.27 1.06
N LEU A 222 2.09 -5.38 1.06
CA LEU A 222 1.22 -4.34 1.59
C LEU A 222 1.04 -4.54 3.10
N VAL A 223 1.25 -3.47 3.85
CA VAL A 223 1.05 -3.43 5.29
C VAL A 223 0.16 -2.23 5.62
N ARG A 224 -0.81 -2.42 6.51
CA ARG A 224 -1.63 -1.33 7.04
C ARG A 224 -1.08 -0.92 8.39
N GLY A 225 -0.81 0.37 8.59
CA GLY A 225 -0.32 0.94 9.84
C GLY A 225 -0.20 2.46 9.71
N ARG A 226 -0.03 3.15 10.84
CA ARG A 226 0.09 4.61 10.88
C ARG A 226 1.47 5.00 11.38
N ILE A 227 1.97 6.13 10.90
CA ILE A 227 3.21 6.70 11.44
C ILE A 227 2.80 7.91 12.29
N PRO A 228 2.92 7.83 13.63
CA PRO A 228 2.43 8.88 14.53
C PRO A 228 2.93 10.28 14.17
N ASP A 229 4.15 10.40 13.65
CA ASP A 229 4.68 11.69 13.25
C ASP A 229 3.92 12.34 12.08
N LEU A 230 3.56 11.56 11.05
CA LEU A 230 2.74 12.03 9.94
C LEU A 230 1.35 12.45 10.41
N ALA A 231 0.76 11.69 11.32
CA ALA A 231 -0.51 12.04 11.95
C ALA A 231 -0.43 13.39 12.69
N ARG A 232 0.67 13.64 13.43
CA ARG A 232 0.89 14.92 14.13
C ARG A 232 1.04 16.07 13.14
N GLN A 233 1.87 15.91 12.10
CA GLN A 233 2.08 16.94 11.08
C GLN A 233 0.79 17.30 10.33
N ALA A 234 -0.08 16.30 10.09
CA ALA A 234 -1.40 16.51 9.49
C ALA A 234 -2.40 17.23 10.43
N GLY A 235 -2.04 17.46 11.69
CA GLY A 235 -2.95 17.97 12.73
C GLY A 235 -4.03 16.96 13.13
N ALA A 236 -3.82 15.67 12.85
CA ALA A 236 -4.75 14.63 13.26
C ALA A 236 -4.62 14.40 14.78
N PRO A 237 -5.74 14.33 15.52
CA PRO A 237 -5.69 14.00 16.93
C PRO A 237 -5.14 12.58 17.10
N ILE A 238 -4.02 12.45 17.81
CA ILE A 238 -3.52 11.16 18.26
C ILE A 238 -4.04 10.97 19.67
N SER A 239 -5.00 10.07 19.83
CA SER A 239 -5.46 9.64 21.15
C SER A 239 -4.25 9.05 21.89
N GLN A 240 -3.84 9.70 22.99
CA GLN A 240 -2.78 9.17 23.85
C GLN A 240 -3.16 7.74 24.26
N GLY A 241 -2.28 6.77 23.97
CA GLY A 241 -2.50 5.35 24.28
C GLY A 241 -3.14 4.52 23.16
N GLN A 242 -3.52 5.10 22.02
CA GLN A 242 -3.88 4.29 20.86
C GLN A 242 -2.62 3.64 20.29
N ARG A 243 -2.46 2.33 20.54
CA ARG A 243 -1.47 1.52 19.82
C ARG A 243 -1.79 1.58 18.34
N VAL A 244 -0.80 1.95 17.54
CA VAL A 244 -0.85 1.65 16.12
C VAL A 244 -0.69 0.14 16.01
N ASP A 245 -1.60 -0.51 15.30
CA ASP A 245 -1.46 -1.94 15.00
C ASP A 245 -1.06 -2.06 13.53
N TRP A 246 0.16 -2.52 13.28
CA TRP A 246 0.61 -2.88 11.94
C TRP A 246 0.02 -4.23 11.55
N VAL A 247 -0.67 -4.28 10.41
CA VAL A 247 -1.33 -5.48 9.89
C VAL A 247 -0.77 -5.77 8.50
N VAL A 248 -0.10 -6.91 8.35
CA VAL A 248 0.40 -7.37 7.06
C VAL A 248 -0.76 -7.88 6.22
N LEU A 249 -1.03 -7.22 5.09
CA LEU A 249 -2.10 -7.58 4.16
C LEU A 249 -1.62 -8.55 3.09
N SER A 250 -0.40 -8.37 2.60
CA SER A 250 0.26 -9.29 1.68
C SER A 250 1.77 -9.28 1.93
N TRP A 251 2.45 -10.38 1.62
CA TRP A 251 3.91 -10.49 1.76
C TRP A 251 4.47 -11.60 0.89
N GLY A 252 5.68 -11.41 0.36
CA GLY A 252 6.45 -12.47 -0.30
C GLY A 252 7.69 -11.94 -1.00
N ALA A 253 8.36 -12.80 -1.76
CA ALA A 253 9.54 -12.42 -2.55
C ALA A 253 9.17 -11.40 -3.63
N ILE A 254 10.01 -10.37 -3.84
CA ILE A 254 9.82 -9.40 -4.91
C ILE A 254 10.52 -9.93 -6.18
N GLY A 255 9.74 -10.19 -7.23
CA GLY A 255 10.26 -10.65 -8.52
C GLY A 255 9.34 -11.65 -9.25
N PRO A 256 9.86 -12.32 -10.31
CA PRO A 256 9.10 -13.30 -11.08
C PRO A 256 8.57 -14.44 -10.20
N GLY A 257 7.24 -14.63 -10.19
CA GLY A 257 6.57 -15.65 -9.38
C GLY A 257 6.33 -15.28 -7.91
N GLY A 258 6.67 -14.06 -7.50
CA GLY A 258 6.45 -13.54 -6.15
C GLY A 258 5.41 -12.41 -6.09
N VAL A 259 5.49 -11.58 -5.05
CA VAL A 259 4.68 -10.35 -4.96
C VAL A 259 5.31 -9.31 -5.86
N SER A 260 4.53 -8.81 -6.81
CA SER A 260 4.98 -7.70 -7.63
C SER A 260 4.83 -6.39 -6.85
N ARG A 261 5.87 -5.56 -6.86
CA ARG A 261 5.72 -4.15 -6.49
C ARG A 261 4.59 -3.59 -7.35
N PRO A 262 3.54 -3.01 -6.75
CA PRO A 262 2.49 -2.40 -7.52
C PRO A 262 3.10 -1.42 -8.51
N GLU A 263 2.80 -1.58 -9.80
CA GLU A 263 3.47 -0.83 -10.87
C GLU A 263 3.37 0.69 -10.67
N TRP A 264 2.27 1.13 -10.04
CA TRP A 264 2.03 2.52 -9.70
C TRP A 264 2.87 3.07 -8.53
N LEU A 265 3.60 2.21 -7.82
CA LEU A 265 4.64 2.60 -6.86
C LEU A 265 6.03 2.61 -7.48
N SER A 266 6.19 2.04 -8.67
CA SER A 266 7.46 2.14 -9.40
C SER A 266 7.59 3.57 -9.91
N ASP A 267 8.75 4.17 -9.69
CA ASP A 267 9.02 5.51 -10.18
C ASP A 267 8.87 5.51 -11.72
N PRO A 268 8.07 6.40 -12.34
CA PRO A 268 7.99 6.46 -13.79
C PRO A 268 9.36 6.59 -14.47
N THR A 269 10.37 7.16 -13.79
CA THR A 269 11.75 7.21 -14.31
C THR A 269 12.48 5.86 -14.29
N GLU A 270 12.17 4.95 -13.38
CA GLU A 270 12.77 3.59 -13.39
C GLU A 270 12.28 2.74 -14.57
N SER A 271 11.05 2.95 -15.02
CA SER A 271 10.46 2.20 -16.15
C SER A 271 11.02 2.59 -17.52
N ALA A 272 11.62 3.78 -17.64
CA ALA A 272 12.22 4.28 -18.88
C ALA A 272 13.66 3.80 -19.10
N ILE A 273 14.34 3.34 -18.05
CA ILE A 273 15.75 2.87 -18.11
C ILE A 273 15.82 1.36 -18.40
N ALA A 274 14.71 0.64 -18.22
CA ALA A 274 14.63 -0.81 -18.39
C ALA A 274 14.07 -1.29 -19.75
N ARG A 275 13.86 -0.39 -20.73
CA ARG A 275 13.46 -0.71 -22.11
C ARG A 275 14.50 -0.21 -23.09
#